data_AF-A0A2D6M1J0-F1
#
_entry.id   AF-A0A2D6M1J0-F1
#
_cell.length_a   1.000
_cell.length_b   1.000
_cell.length_c   1.000
_cell.angle_alpha   90.00
_cell.angle_beta   90.00
_cell.angle_gamma   90.00
#
_symmetry.space_group_name_H-M   'P 1'
#
loop_
_entity.id
_entity.type
_entity.pdbx_description
1 polymer ?
#
loop_
_entity_poly.entity_id
_entity_poly.type
_entity_poly.pdbx_seq_one_letter_code
_entity_poly.pdbx_strand_id
1 'polypeptide(L)'
;MTSLPTLFRLNGSSSTKEQIISILSHEFPLSAKQIFNYVSKNSGGVSYQGVHKALQELALDKVVEKRGREFLLSSNWINSLNTFSGQLKYVYSNNLSETLDNKNFVFKTIHDCDRFLIESVVKIAGSLPTTEKPLFVMHCRHAWVPLFISRTEYRNMVESLKSTDCYGLVKSEAPIDRWCCSFWEKQGVKVRFVRDIATLSDAYALGDYVIEVFYSPEVRQEMDKIYDKTKQVSDLNMDDLFHSVFEMETEIAVTINKNKLIADQIREQTLAYFK
;
A
#
# COMPACT_ATOMS: atom_id res chain seq x y z
N MET A 1 23.39 -7.19 -2.99
CA MET A 1 22.81 -7.61 -4.29
C MET A 1 21.85 -8.76 -4.02
N THR A 2 20.56 -8.48 -3.91
CA THR A 2 19.53 -9.52 -3.81
C THR A 2 19.32 -10.10 -5.20
N SER A 3 19.69 -11.37 -5.39
CA SER A 3 19.40 -12.12 -6.61
C SER A 3 17.89 -12.08 -6.88
N LEU A 4 17.50 -11.71 -8.10
CA LEU A 4 16.10 -11.76 -8.54
C LEU A 4 15.53 -13.17 -8.31
N PRO A 5 14.29 -13.32 -7.80
CA PRO A 5 13.65 -14.62 -7.73
C PRO A 5 13.57 -15.18 -9.15
N THR A 6 14.28 -16.29 -9.38
CA THR A 6 14.34 -16.92 -10.69
C THR A 6 12.98 -17.57 -10.94
N LEU A 7 12.14 -16.95 -11.79
CA LEU A 7 11.27 -17.65 -12.72
C LEU A 7 10.49 -16.69 -13.64
N PHE A 8 10.97 -16.58 -14.88
CA PHE A 8 10.12 -16.40 -16.06
C PHE A 8 10.75 -17.16 -17.24
N ARG A 9 10.02 -18.13 -17.81
CA ARG A 9 10.19 -18.52 -19.22
C ARG A 9 8.84 -18.42 -19.94
N LEU A 10 8.71 -17.36 -20.72
CA LEU A 10 7.65 -17.18 -21.70
C LEU A 10 8.07 -17.94 -22.98
N ASN A 11 7.28 -18.93 -23.38
CA ASN A 11 7.41 -19.77 -24.58
C ASN A 11 8.69 -20.63 -24.68
N GLY A 12 8.62 -21.80 -24.04
CA GLY A 12 9.50 -22.96 -24.20
C GLY A 12 8.89 -24.16 -23.45
N SER A 13 9.34 -25.38 -23.70
CA SER A 13 8.85 -26.58 -22.97
C SER A 13 8.97 -26.36 -21.45
N SER A 14 7.88 -26.59 -20.70
CA SER A 14 7.87 -26.32 -19.25
C SER A 14 8.88 -27.25 -18.55
N SER A 15 9.78 -26.68 -17.77
CA SER A 15 10.72 -27.45 -16.98
C SER A 15 10.01 -28.25 -15.88
N THR A 16 10.61 -29.35 -15.41
CA THR A 16 10.06 -30.13 -14.29
C THR A 16 9.84 -29.27 -13.03
N LYS A 17 10.69 -28.26 -12.79
CA LYS A 17 10.53 -27.32 -11.66
C LYS A 17 9.27 -26.47 -11.77
N GLU A 18 8.98 -25.94 -12.96
CA GLU A 18 7.77 -25.16 -13.22
C GLU A 18 6.50 -25.99 -13.03
N GLN A 19 6.52 -27.24 -13.49
CA GLN A 19 5.41 -28.17 -13.30
C GLN A 19 5.18 -28.46 -11.82
N ILE A 20 6.25 -28.68 -11.04
CA ILE A 20 6.16 -28.87 -9.59
C ILE A 20 5.54 -27.64 -8.91
N ILE A 21 6.01 -26.43 -9.25
CA ILE A 21 5.47 -25.17 -8.68
C ILE A 21 3.99 -25.01 -9.02
N SER A 22 3.60 -25.28 -10.27
CA SER A 22 2.20 -25.22 -10.72
C SER A 22 1.32 -26.25 -10.00
N ILE A 23 1.79 -27.47 -9.79
CA ILE A 23 1.04 -28.48 -9.03
C ILE A 23 0.86 -27.99 -7.58
N LEU A 24 1.94 -27.57 -6.94
CA LEU A 24 1.92 -27.12 -5.54
C LEU A 24 1.19 -25.79 -5.32
N SER A 25 0.90 -25.01 -6.37
CA SER A 25 0.07 -23.81 -6.26
C SER A 25 -1.43 -24.11 -6.19
N HIS A 26 -1.83 -25.31 -6.63
CA HIS A 26 -3.23 -25.73 -6.64
C HIS A 26 -3.52 -26.79 -5.56
N GLU A 27 -2.59 -27.72 -5.33
CA GLU A 27 -2.76 -28.81 -4.38
C GLU A 27 -1.49 -28.97 -3.53
N PHE A 28 -1.65 -28.81 -2.22
CA PHE A 28 -0.59 -28.95 -1.24
C PHE A 28 -1.20 -29.34 0.13
N PRO A 29 -0.46 -30.01 1.02
CA PRO A 29 0.90 -30.52 0.83
C PRO A 29 0.91 -31.83 0.00
N LEU A 30 2.01 -32.11 -0.73
CA LEU A 30 2.13 -33.34 -1.53
C LEU A 30 3.45 -34.06 -1.30
N SER A 31 3.42 -35.39 -1.25
CA SER A 31 4.63 -36.22 -1.28
C SER A 31 5.30 -36.23 -2.64
N ALA A 32 6.60 -36.53 -2.70
CA ALA A 32 7.34 -36.65 -3.95
C ALA A 32 6.71 -37.67 -4.93
N LYS A 33 6.08 -38.73 -4.41
CA LYS A 33 5.36 -39.73 -5.21
C LYS A 33 4.11 -39.15 -5.87
N GLN A 34 3.31 -38.38 -5.12
CA GLN A 34 2.13 -37.70 -5.68
C GLN A 34 2.54 -36.68 -6.74
N ILE A 35 3.56 -35.88 -6.47
CA ILE A 35 4.09 -34.90 -7.43
C ILE A 35 4.57 -35.60 -8.72
N PHE A 36 5.29 -36.73 -8.61
CA PHE A 36 5.68 -37.52 -9.78
C PHE A 36 4.49 -38.06 -10.57
N ASN A 37 3.44 -38.54 -9.90
CA ASN A 37 2.23 -39.01 -10.57
C ASN A 37 1.53 -37.88 -11.35
N TYR A 38 1.56 -36.65 -10.82
CA TYR A 38 1.03 -35.47 -11.53
C TYR A 38 1.91 -35.07 -12.72
N VAL A 39 3.22 -35.01 -12.52
CA VAL A 39 4.18 -34.64 -13.57
C VAL A 39 4.14 -35.66 -14.72
N SER A 40 4.26 -36.96 -14.44
CA SER A 40 4.32 -38.01 -15.47
C SER A 40 3.07 -38.12 -16.34
N LYS A 41 1.91 -37.72 -15.83
CA LYS A 41 0.66 -37.64 -16.61
C LYS A 41 0.65 -36.50 -17.63
N ASN A 42 1.33 -35.38 -17.32
CA ASN A 42 1.28 -34.16 -18.11
C ASN A 42 2.50 -33.97 -19.03
N SER A 43 3.63 -34.60 -18.70
CA SER A 43 4.88 -34.53 -19.45
C SER A 43 5.44 -35.94 -19.64
N GLY A 44 5.21 -36.50 -20.83
CA GLY A 44 5.80 -37.78 -21.21
C GLY A 44 7.33 -37.70 -21.14
N GLY A 45 7.94 -38.42 -20.20
CA GLY A 45 9.39 -38.62 -20.15
C GLY A 45 10.11 -38.14 -18.88
N VAL A 46 9.44 -37.58 -17.87
CA VAL A 46 10.11 -37.23 -16.61
C VAL A 46 10.21 -38.47 -15.71
N SER A 47 11.42 -38.84 -15.28
CA SER A 47 11.64 -39.94 -14.34
C SER A 47 11.38 -39.50 -12.88
N TYR A 48 11.09 -40.46 -12.00
CA TYR A 48 10.95 -40.19 -10.56
C TYR A 48 12.18 -39.52 -9.96
N GLN A 49 13.38 -39.94 -10.39
CA GLN A 49 14.65 -39.36 -9.99
C GLN A 49 14.76 -37.88 -10.44
N GLY A 50 14.27 -37.56 -11.64
CA GLY A 50 14.21 -36.18 -12.15
C GLY A 50 13.35 -35.27 -11.26
N VAL A 51 12.16 -35.75 -10.86
CA VAL A 51 11.29 -35.02 -9.91
C VAL A 51 11.97 -34.84 -8.55
N HIS A 52 12.59 -35.89 -8.02
CA HIS A 52 13.28 -35.81 -6.73
C HIS A 52 14.44 -34.81 -6.75
N LYS A 53 15.25 -34.82 -7.81
CA LYS A 53 16.34 -33.85 -8.01
C LYS A 53 15.79 -32.42 -8.10
N ALA A 54 14.73 -32.21 -8.87
CA ALA A 54 14.10 -30.90 -9.01
C ALA A 54 13.53 -30.38 -7.67
N LEU A 55 12.90 -31.24 -6.87
CA LEU A 55 12.43 -30.89 -5.52
C LEU A 55 13.57 -30.52 -4.57
N GLN A 56 14.70 -31.23 -4.63
CA GLN A 56 15.88 -30.91 -3.82
C GLN A 56 16.48 -29.56 -4.20
N GLU A 57 16.58 -29.27 -5.50
CA GLU A 57 17.05 -27.98 -5.99
C GLU A 57 16.09 -26.86 -5.58
N LEU A 58 14.78 -27.03 -5.75
CA LEU A 58 13.79 -26.05 -5.31
C LEU A 58 13.81 -25.83 -3.79
N ALA A 59 14.09 -26.87 -2.99
CA ALA A 59 14.23 -26.75 -1.55
C ALA A 59 15.52 -26.02 -1.15
N LEU A 60 16.63 -26.28 -1.87
CA LEU A 60 17.89 -25.57 -1.71
C LEU A 60 17.73 -24.07 -2.05
N ASP A 61 16.98 -23.78 -3.11
CA ASP A 61 16.65 -22.43 -3.56
C ASP A 61 15.55 -21.76 -2.70
N LYS A 62 15.06 -22.45 -1.66
CA LYS A 62 14.00 -22.01 -0.74
C LYS A 62 12.67 -21.66 -1.43
N VAL A 63 12.41 -22.25 -2.59
CA VAL A 63 11.13 -22.11 -3.32
C VAL A 63 10.07 -23.02 -2.70
N VAL A 64 10.47 -24.24 -2.32
CA VAL A 64 9.61 -25.20 -1.61
C VAL A 64 10.13 -25.49 -0.22
N GLU A 65 9.23 -25.79 0.70
CA GLU A 65 9.54 -26.29 2.04
C GLU A 65 9.16 -27.76 2.14
N LYS A 66 9.97 -28.54 2.87
CA LYS A 66 9.68 -29.94 3.17
C LYS A 66 9.18 -30.06 4.62
N ARG A 67 8.00 -30.65 4.81
CA ARG A 67 7.42 -30.97 6.13
C ARG A 67 7.22 -32.48 6.23
N GLY A 68 8.09 -33.15 6.98
CA GLY A 68 8.10 -34.62 7.04
C GLY A 68 8.38 -35.25 5.67
N ARG A 69 7.36 -35.86 5.06
CA ARG A 69 7.45 -36.51 3.73
C ARG A 69 6.82 -35.69 2.59
N GLU A 70 6.30 -34.51 2.91
CA GLU A 70 5.51 -33.70 1.99
C GLU A 70 6.21 -32.38 1.68
N PHE A 71 5.82 -31.77 0.56
CA PHE A 71 6.34 -30.52 0.04
C PHE A 71 5.19 -29.52 -0.19
N LEU A 72 5.50 -28.25 -0.02
CA LEU A 72 4.64 -27.10 -0.27
C LEU A 72 5.48 -25.91 -0.72
N LEU A 73 4.86 -24.89 -1.31
CA LEU A 73 5.55 -23.64 -1.63
C LEU A 73 5.93 -22.90 -0.33
N SER A 74 7.13 -22.31 -0.30
CA SER A 74 7.56 -21.50 0.84
C SER A 74 6.77 -20.20 0.90
N SER A 75 6.22 -19.86 2.07
CA SER A 75 5.54 -18.57 2.29
C SER A 75 6.49 -17.39 2.08
N ASN A 76 7.76 -17.53 2.45
CA ASN A 76 8.78 -16.51 2.23
C ASN A 76 9.02 -16.28 0.74
N TRP A 77 9.04 -17.35 -0.06
CA TRP A 77 9.19 -17.23 -1.50
C TRP A 77 7.97 -16.55 -2.14
N ILE A 78 6.75 -16.95 -1.77
CA ILE A 78 5.49 -16.32 -2.23
C ILE A 78 5.48 -14.81 -1.90
N ASN A 79 5.86 -14.44 -0.68
CA ASN A 79 5.95 -13.04 -0.28
C ASN A 79 6.99 -12.25 -1.08
N SER A 80 8.11 -12.88 -1.43
CA SER A 80 9.13 -12.25 -2.28
C SER A 80 8.65 -12.06 -3.72
N LEU A 81 7.88 -13.00 -4.26
CA LEU A 81 7.20 -12.84 -5.57
C LEU A 81 6.18 -11.71 -5.54
N ASN A 82 5.37 -11.59 -4.49
CA ASN A 82 4.41 -10.49 -4.35
C ASN A 82 5.11 -9.14 -4.25
N THR A 83 6.23 -9.07 -3.51
CA THR A 83 7.06 -7.87 -3.41
C THR A 83 7.65 -7.51 -4.78
N PHE A 84 8.20 -8.50 -5.49
CA PHE A 84 8.75 -8.31 -6.84
C PHE A 84 7.69 -7.89 -7.85
N SER A 85 6.52 -8.54 -7.85
CA SER A 85 5.39 -8.17 -8.71
C SER A 85 4.89 -6.76 -8.40
N GLY A 86 4.81 -6.39 -7.12
CA GLY A 86 4.50 -5.02 -6.68
C GLY A 86 5.54 -4.02 -7.16
N GLN A 87 6.82 -4.32 -7.05
CA GLN A 87 7.92 -3.49 -7.59
C GLN A 87 7.87 -3.39 -9.11
N LEU A 88 7.57 -4.49 -9.81
CA LEU A 88 7.48 -4.52 -11.26
C LEU A 88 6.27 -3.72 -11.74
N LYS A 89 5.11 -3.90 -11.10
CA LYS A 89 3.93 -3.05 -11.30
C LYS A 89 4.28 -1.60 -11.05
N TYR A 90 4.95 -1.27 -9.94
CA TYR A 90 5.42 0.08 -9.64
C TYR A 90 6.32 0.63 -10.74
N VAL A 91 7.34 -0.12 -11.18
CA VAL A 91 8.28 0.29 -12.22
C VAL A 91 7.56 0.49 -13.55
N TYR A 92 6.66 -0.41 -13.95
CA TYR A 92 5.94 -0.30 -15.22
C TYR A 92 4.85 0.78 -15.19
N SER A 93 4.16 0.95 -14.06
CA SER A 93 3.22 2.06 -13.83
C SER A 93 3.92 3.41 -13.71
N ASN A 94 5.21 3.46 -13.35
CA ASN A 94 5.98 4.70 -13.23
C ASN A 94 6.92 4.99 -14.41
N ASN A 95 7.32 3.98 -15.19
CA ASN A 95 8.06 4.14 -16.45
C ASN A 95 7.13 4.34 -17.66
N LEU A 96 5.83 4.05 -17.53
CA LEU A 96 4.83 4.79 -18.29
C LEU A 96 4.86 6.22 -17.74
N SER A 97 5.57 7.09 -18.45
CA SER A 97 5.63 8.55 -18.28
C SER A 97 4.26 9.22 -18.47
N GLU A 98 3.19 8.63 -17.97
CA GLU A 98 1.94 9.34 -17.77
C GLU A 98 2.10 10.17 -16.50
N THR A 99 2.24 11.47 -16.71
CA THR A 99 2.20 12.43 -15.61
C THR A 99 0.89 12.23 -14.84
N LEU A 100 0.92 12.45 -13.52
CA LEU A 100 -0.29 12.43 -12.68
C LEU A 100 -1.22 13.62 -12.97
N ASP A 101 -0.93 14.38 -14.02
CA ASP A 101 -1.60 15.61 -14.37
C ASP A 101 -3.03 15.31 -14.81
N ASN A 102 -4.00 15.80 -14.03
CA ASN A 102 -5.42 15.78 -14.35
C ASN A 102 -5.99 14.35 -14.50
N LYS A 103 -5.60 13.46 -13.58
CA LYS A 103 -6.05 12.08 -13.54
C LYS A 103 -7.14 11.88 -12.49
N ASN A 104 -8.08 10.99 -12.77
CA ASN A 104 -9.11 10.55 -11.85
C ASN A 104 -8.95 9.04 -11.62
N PHE A 105 -9.06 8.62 -10.37
CA PHE A 105 -8.97 7.23 -9.95
C PHE A 105 -10.20 6.88 -9.11
N VAL A 106 -10.58 5.61 -9.13
CA VAL A 106 -11.64 5.07 -8.28
C VAL A 106 -11.11 3.83 -7.59
N PHE A 107 -11.19 3.83 -6.26
CA PHE A 107 -10.79 2.71 -5.41
C PHE A 107 -12.03 2.06 -4.81
N LYS A 108 -11.92 0.77 -4.46
CA LYS A 108 -13.01 0.00 -3.83
C LYS A 108 -12.93 -0.04 -2.31
N THR A 109 -11.77 0.28 -1.74
CA THR A 109 -11.52 0.24 -0.28
C THR A 109 -10.66 1.42 0.14
N ILE A 110 -10.76 1.82 1.41
CA ILE A 110 -9.90 2.88 1.97
C ILE A 110 -8.44 2.44 1.97
N HIS A 111 -8.18 1.17 2.26
CA HIS A 111 -6.83 0.61 2.24
C HIS A 111 -6.11 0.83 0.90
N ASP A 112 -6.77 0.52 -0.22
CA ASP A 112 -6.18 0.69 -1.54
C ASP A 112 -5.98 2.18 -1.89
N CYS A 113 -6.93 3.02 -1.49
CA CYS A 113 -6.86 4.47 -1.66
C CYS A 113 -5.67 5.07 -0.89
N ASP A 114 -5.54 4.77 0.41
CA ASP A 114 -4.50 5.34 1.28
C ASP A 114 -3.10 4.92 0.84
N ARG A 115 -2.93 3.66 0.44
CA ARG A 115 -1.67 3.20 -0.13
C ARG A 115 -1.30 3.99 -1.38
N PHE A 116 -2.25 4.20 -2.29
CA PHE A 116 -2.04 5.01 -3.48
C PHE A 116 -1.67 6.46 -3.13
N LEU A 117 -2.32 7.06 -2.13
CA LEU A 117 -2.04 8.43 -1.70
C LEU A 117 -0.64 8.57 -1.12
N ILE A 118 -0.21 7.65 -0.24
CA ILE A 118 1.14 7.65 0.33
C ILE A 118 2.18 7.56 -0.79
N GLU A 119 2.02 6.61 -1.71
CA GLU A 119 2.92 6.43 -2.85
C GLU A 119 2.95 7.69 -3.74
N SER A 120 1.80 8.31 -4.00
CA SER A 120 1.68 9.51 -4.82
C SER A 120 2.36 10.72 -4.19
N VAL A 121 2.13 10.96 -2.89
CA VAL A 121 2.76 12.08 -2.16
C VAL A 121 4.28 11.92 -2.13
N VAL A 122 4.80 10.73 -1.83
CA VAL A 122 6.25 10.46 -1.83
C VAL A 122 6.84 10.67 -3.23
N LYS A 123 6.15 10.19 -4.28
CA LYS A 123 6.60 10.38 -5.67
C LYS A 123 6.62 11.85 -6.07
N ILE A 124 5.56 12.60 -5.75
CA ILE A 124 5.49 14.03 -6.05
C ILE A 124 6.60 14.75 -5.30
N ALA A 125 6.75 14.53 -3.99
CA ALA A 125 7.80 15.15 -3.17
C ALA A 125 9.20 14.90 -3.75
N GLY A 126 9.50 13.66 -4.13
CA GLY A 126 10.79 13.29 -4.73
C GLY A 126 11.05 13.87 -6.13
N SER A 127 10.01 14.36 -6.81
CA SER A 127 10.13 14.99 -8.12
C SER A 127 10.31 16.52 -8.08
N LEU A 128 10.09 17.15 -6.92
CA LEU A 128 10.21 18.60 -6.78
C LEU A 128 11.69 19.03 -6.70
N PRO A 129 12.03 20.24 -7.16
CA PRO A 129 13.37 20.78 -7.06
C PRO A 129 13.86 20.82 -5.61
N THR A 130 15.10 20.39 -5.36
CA THR A 130 15.69 20.30 -4.01
C THR A 130 16.25 21.62 -3.48
N THR A 131 16.06 22.73 -4.20
CA THR A 131 16.63 24.03 -3.83
C THR A 131 15.99 24.62 -2.58
N GLU A 132 14.75 24.24 -2.29
CA GLU A 132 13.99 24.64 -1.10
C GLU A 132 13.19 23.44 -0.58
N LYS A 133 12.84 23.46 0.72
CA LYS A 133 11.94 22.45 1.27
C LYS A 133 10.55 22.64 0.67
N PRO A 134 9.98 21.65 -0.02
CA PRO A 134 8.60 21.76 -0.48
C PRO A 134 7.65 21.92 0.70
N LEU A 135 6.59 22.69 0.49
CA LEU A 135 5.49 22.85 1.43
C LEU A 135 4.38 21.86 1.09
N PHE A 136 4.10 20.95 2.01
CA PHE A 136 2.99 20.02 1.97
C PHE A 136 1.89 20.48 2.93
N VAL A 137 0.65 20.56 2.45
CA VAL A 137 -0.51 20.87 3.29
C VAL A 137 -1.61 19.84 3.12
N MET A 138 -2.34 19.57 4.20
CA MET A 138 -3.39 18.56 4.24
C MET A 138 -4.62 19.11 4.97
N HIS A 139 -5.81 18.92 4.39
CA HIS A 139 -7.11 19.14 5.03
C HIS A 139 -7.80 17.78 5.09
N CYS A 140 -7.89 17.19 6.26
CA CYS A 140 -8.49 15.87 6.42
C CYS A 140 -9.63 15.91 7.43
N ARG A 141 -10.64 15.04 7.25
CA ARG A 141 -11.65 14.85 8.28
C ARG A 141 -11.05 14.20 9.54
N HIS A 142 -10.28 13.15 9.33
CA HIS A 142 -9.61 12.36 10.38
C HIS A 142 -8.14 12.10 10.00
N ALA A 143 -7.30 11.81 10.98
CA ALA A 143 -5.86 11.63 10.80
C ALA A 143 -5.41 10.16 10.93
N TRP A 144 -6.22 9.19 10.50
CA TRP A 144 -6.10 7.76 10.87
C TRP A 144 -4.84 7.02 10.37
N VAL A 145 -4.08 7.57 9.41
CA VAL A 145 -2.97 6.87 8.73
C VAL A 145 -1.98 6.17 9.69
N PRO A 146 -1.58 6.74 10.85
CA PRO A 146 -0.68 6.06 11.79
C PRO A 146 -1.15 4.70 12.32
N LEU A 147 -2.46 4.40 12.26
CA LEU A 147 -3.02 3.20 12.85
C LEU A 147 -2.66 1.91 12.09
N PHE A 148 -2.38 2.01 10.79
CA PHE A 148 -2.21 0.83 9.93
C PHE A 148 -1.10 0.99 8.88
N ILE A 149 -0.33 2.07 8.94
CA ILE A 149 0.82 2.25 8.07
C ILE A 149 1.85 1.13 8.27
N SER A 150 2.28 0.49 7.18
CA SER A 150 3.32 -0.52 7.25
C SER A 150 4.67 0.10 7.64
N ARG A 151 5.59 -0.71 8.13
CA ARG A 151 6.95 -0.24 8.47
C ARG A 151 7.66 0.39 7.27
N THR A 152 7.42 -0.10 6.06
CA THR A 152 8.03 0.43 4.84
C THR A 152 7.46 1.80 4.48
N GLU A 153 6.13 1.92 4.48
CA GLU A 153 5.43 3.19 4.23
C GLU A 153 5.81 4.25 5.27
N TYR A 154 5.86 3.86 6.55
CA TYR A 154 6.30 4.74 7.64
C TYR A 154 7.70 5.31 7.38
N ARG A 155 8.66 4.45 7.01
CA ARG A 155 10.03 4.90 6.73
C ARG A 155 10.08 5.87 5.54
N ASN A 156 9.33 5.57 4.48
CA ASN A 156 9.27 6.43 3.30
C ASN A 156 8.65 7.80 3.63
N MET A 157 7.55 7.81 4.38
CA MET A 157 6.90 9.05 4.81
C MET A 157 7.80 9.88 5.73
N VAL A 158 8.39 9.28 6.77
CA VAL A 158 9.28 10.00 7.70
C VAL A 158 10.50 10.56 6.97
N GLU A 159 11.07 9.83 6.03
CA GLU A 159 12.18 10.34 5.24
C GLU A 159 11.76 11.54 4.38
N SER A 160 10.59 11.47 3.72
CA SER A 160 10.03 12.58 2.96
C SER A 160 9.71 13.81 3.83
N LEU A 161 9.27 13.60 5.07
CA LEU A 161 8.95 14.68 6.01
C LEU A 161 10.19 15.44 6.49
N LYS A 162 11.39 14.86 6.48
CA LYS A 162 12.62 15.58 6.87
C LYS A 162 12.95 16.73 5.91
N SER A 163 12.67 16.52 4.63
CA SER A 163 12.91 17.48 3.56
C SER A 163 11.69 18.34 3.21
N THR A 164 10.55 18.13 3.85
CA THR A 164 9.27 18.78 3.49
C THR A 164 8.68 19.48 4.70
N ASP A 165 8.31 20.76 4.56
CA ASP A 165 7.55 21.44 5.60
C ASP A 165 6.08 21.00 5.49
N CYS A 166 5.52 20.43 6.57
CA CYS A 166 4.21 19.81 6.54
C CYS A 166 3.23 20.45 7.53
N TYR A 167 2.04 20.83 7.05
CA TYR A 167 0.96 21.40 7.86
C TYR A 167 -0.35 20.65 7.64
N GLY A 168 -1.02 20.26 8.72
CA GLY A 168 -2.30 19.56 8.68
C GLY A 168 -3.40 20.35 9.37
N LEU A 169 -4.56 20.47 8.72
CA LEU A 169 -5.83 20.83 9.34
C LEU A 169 -6.67 19.56 9.46
N VAL A 170 -7.12 19.25 10.66
CA VAL A 170 -7.95 18.06 10.94
C VAL A 170 -9.29 18.51 11.47
N LYS A 171 -10.39 17.99 10.90
CA LYS A 171 -11.73 18.40 11.31
C LYS A 171 -12.12 17.80 12.66
N SER A 172 -11.91 16.50 12.81
CA SER A 172 -12.30 15.76 14.00
C SER A 172 -11.30 15.92 15.13
N GLU A 173 -11.84 16.07 16.34
CA GLU A 173 -11.09 16.20 17.59
C GLU A 173 -11.26 14.97 18.50
N ALA A 174 -11.69 13.85 17.92
CA ALA A 174 -11.86 12.59 18.63
C ALA A 174 -10.53 12.13 19.28
N PRO A 175 -10.57 11.35 20.37
CA PRO A 175 -9.36 10.89 21.06
C PRO A 175 -8.34 10.19 20.15
N ILE A 176 -8.81 9.43 19.16
CA ILE A 176 -7.97 8.77 18.16
C ILE A 176 -7.26 9.81 17.27
N ASP A 177 -8.00 10.80 16.77
CA ASP A 177 -7.41 11.86 15.94
C ASP A 177 -6.34 12.63 16.69
N ARG A 178 -6.57 12.97 17.97
CA ARG A 178 -5.53 13.63 18.80
C ARG A 178 -4.27 12.79 18.92
N TRP A 179 -4.42 11.49 19.15
CA TRP A 179 -3.27 10.59 19.22
C TRP A 179 -2.52 10.51 17.89
N CYS A 180 -3.24 10.36 16.78
CA CYS A 180 -2.66 10.33 15.44
C CYS A 180 -1.96 11.66 15.07
N CYS A 181 -2.55 12.79 15.40
CA CYS A 181 -1.93 14.11 15.21
C CYS A 181 -0.65 14.22 16.03
N SER A 182 -0.68 13.85 17.32
CA SER A 182 0.52 13.84 18.16
C SER A 182 1.61 12.88 17.68
N PHE A 183 1.24 11.79 17.01
CA PHE A 183 2.21 10.92 16.33
C PHE A 183 2.95 11.67 15.21
N TRP A 184 2.23 12.40 14.36
CA TRP A 184 2.82 13.16 13.25
C TRP A 184 3.55 14.43 13.71
N GLU A 185 3.09 15.08 14.77
CA GLU A 185 3.78 16.24 15.36
C GLU A 185 5.20 15.89 15.83
N LYS A 186 5.40 14.68 16.36
CA LYS A 186 6.73 14.16 16.71
C LYS A 186 7.65 13.98 15.50
N GLN A 187 7.08 13.90 14.29
CA GLN A 187 7.83 13.84 13.03
C GLN A 187 7.99 15.21 12.37
N GLY A 188 7.60 16.31 13.05
CA GLY A 188 7.76 17.68 12.57
C GLY A 188 6.57 18.25 11.81
N VAL A 189 5.46 17.51 11.71
CA VAL A 189 4.21 18.03 11.11
C VAL A 189 3.55 19.01 12.07
N LYS A 190 3.07 20.16 11.57
CA LYS A 190 2.32 21.12 12.38
C LYS A 190 0.83 20.88 12.19
N VAL A 191 0.08 20.59 13.25
CA VAL A 191 -1.35 20.26 13.13
C VAL A 191 -2.24 21.24 13.89
N ARG A 192 -3.42 21.54 13.32
CA ARG A 192 -4.50 22.27 13.98
C ARG A 192 -5.82 21.57 13.76
N PHE A 193 -6.70 21.67 14.75
CA PHE A 193 -8.08 21.22 14.63
C PHE A 193 -8.98 22.37 14.19
N VAL A 194 -9.75 22.16 13.11
CA VAL A 194 -10.58 23.22 12.49
C VAL A 194 -11.91 22.62 12.01
N ARG A 195 -13.05 23.15 12.48
CA ARG A 195 -14.37 22.56 12.20
C ARG A 195 -14.87 22.76 10.77
N ASP A 196 -14.48 23.88 10.14
CA ASP A 196 -15.02 24.33 8.84
C ASP A 196 -14.10 23.99 7.66
N ILE A 197 -13.45 22.82 7.71
CA ILE A 197 -12.64 22.26 6.61
C ILE A 197 -13.14 20.87 6.20
N ALA A 198 -12.60 20.33 5.11
CA ALA A 198 -12.85 18.97 4.62
C ALA A 198 -14.35 18.61 4.61
N THR A 199 -15.17 19.52 4.09
CA THR A 199 -16.63 19.39 4.10
C THR A 199 -17.10 18.35 3.08
N LEU A 200 -16.54 18.41 1.87
CA LEU A 200 -16.88 17.53 0.77
C LEU A 200 -15.84 16.40 0.59
N SER A 201 -14.56 16.77 0.58
CA SER A 201 -13.42 15.91 0.33
C SER A 201 -12.30 16.20 1.32
N ASP A 202 -11.43 15.22 1.49
CA ASP A 202 -10.10 15.46 2.03
C ASP A 202 -9.23 16.02 0.90
N ALA A 203 -8.37 16.99 1.20
CA ALA A 203 -7.58 17.71 0.20
C ALA A 203 -6.12 17.82 0.61
N TYR A 204 -5.22 17.64 -0.36
CA TYR A 204 -3.79 17.70 -0.17
C TYR A 204 -3.18 18.60 -1.23
N ALA A 205 -2.22 19.45 -0.87
CA ALA A 205 -1.47 20.24 -1.85
C ALA A 205 0.04 20.13 -1.63
N LEU A 206 0.77 19.82 -2.71
CA LEU A 206 2.22 19.64 -2.73
C LEU A 206 2.80 20.08 -4.08
N GLY A 207 3.66 21.10 -4.05
CA GLY A 207 4.12 21.74 -5.28
C GLY A 207 2.93 22.36 -6.04
N ASP A 208 2.79 22.03 -7.32
CA ASP A 208 1.65 22.45 -8.14
C ASP A 208 0.50 21.43 -8.15
N TYR A 209 0.60 20.34 -7.38
CA TYR A 209 -0.41 19.29 -7.36
C TYR A 209 -1.42 19.53 -6.24
N VAL A 210 -2.69 19.27 -6.58
CA VAL A 210 -3.81 19.17 -5.67
C VAL A 210 -4.38 17.77 -5.80
N ILE A 211 -4.52 17.09 -4.67
CA ILE A 211 -5.13 15.76 -4.58
C ILE A 211 -6.40 15.91 -3.74
N GLU A 212 -7.54 15.46 -4.25
CA GLU A 212 -8.78 15.43 -3.48
C GLU A 212 -9.32 14.01 -3.41
N VAL A 213 -9.82 13.65 -2.23
CA VAL A 213 -10.33 12.31 -1.93
C VAL A 213 -11.77 12.42 -1.47
N PHE A 214 -12.66 11.76 -2.20
CA PHE A 214 -14.10 11.81 -2.00
C PHE A 214 -14.55 10.49 -1.37
N TYR A 215 -14.51 10.42 -0.04
CA TYR A 215 -15.08 9.31 0.71
C TYR A 215 -16.62 9.36 0.65
N SER A 216 -17.25 8.20 0.49
CA SER A 216 -18.70 8.09 0.50
C SER A 216 -19.29 8.59 1.83
N PRO A 217 -20.52 9.12 1.84
CA PRO A 217 -21.21 9.48 3.08
C PRO A 217 -21.24 8.33 4.10
N GLU A 218 -21.40 7.09 3.63
CA GLU A 218 -21.49 5.88 4.44
C GLU A 218 -20.18 5.60 5.18
N VAL A 219 -19.05 5.63 4.47
CA VAL A 219 -17.71 5.49 5.09
C VAL A 219 -17.49 6.56 6.14
N ARG A 220 -17.84 7.81 5.84
CA ARG A 220 -17.66 8.93 6.78
C ARG A 220 -18.49 8.73 8.05
N GLN A 221 -19.74 8.32 7.90
CA GLN A 221 -20.64 8.07 9.03
C GLN A 221 -20.16 6.91 9.90
N GLU A 222 -19.70 5.81 9.30
CA GLU A 222 -19.19 4.68 10.07
C GLU A 222 -17.86 5.01 10.78
N MET A 223 -16.96 5.77 10.12
CA MET A 223 -15.75 6.28 10.75
C MET A 223 -16.08 7.18 11.95
N ASP A 224 -16.95 8.19 11.76
CA ASP A 224 -17.39 9.10 12.83
C ASP A 224 -17.97 8.30 14.01
N LYS A 225 -18.86 7.35 13.73
CA LYS A 225 -19.53 6.51 14.73
C LYS A 225 -18.54 5.70 15.56
N ILE A 226 -17.48 5.15 14.96
CA ILE A 226 -16.44 4.41 15.69
C ILE A 226 -15.59 5.37 16.53
N TYR A 227 -15.22 6.51 15.96
CA TYR A 227 -14.35 7.49 16.62
C TYR A 227 -15.07 8.17 17.80
N ASP A 228 -16.33 8.53 17.66
CA ASP A 228 -17.15 9.16 18.71
C ASP A 228 -17.41 8.23 19.90
N LYS A 229 -17.47 6.91 19.67
CA LYS A 229 -17.61 5.91 20.74
C LYS A 229 -16.30 5.66 21.49
N THR A 230 -15.16 5.98 20.87
CA THR A 230 -13.84 5.66 21.42
C THR A 230 -13.35 6.78 22.33
N LYS A 231 -13.33 6.54 23.66
CA LYS A 231 -12.93 7.55 24.66
C LYS A 231 -11.41 7.70 24.81
N GLN A 232 -10.68 6.64 24.49
CA GLN A 232 -9.23 6.56 24.52
C GLN A 232 -8.76 5.55 23.47
N VAL A 233 -7.54 5.69 22.98
CA VAL A 233 -7.00 4.89 21.87
C VAL A 233 -7.05 3.38 22.16
N SER A 234 -6.83 2.97 23.41
CA SER A 234 -6.89 1.56 23.82
C SER A 234 -8.30 0.95 23.78
N ASP A 235 -9.34 1.78 23.70
CA ASP A 235 -10.72 1.32 23.58
C ASP A 235 -11.13 1.09 22.12
N LEU A 236 -10.26 1.44 21.16
CA LEU A 236 -10.54 1.27 19.74
C LEU A 236 -10.67 -0.22 19.41
N ASN A 237 -11.86 -0.62 18.98
CA ASN A 237 -12.08 -1.95 18.42
C ASN A 237 -11.54 -1.99 16.99
N MET A 238 -10.32 -2.50 16.85
CA MET A 238 -9.65 -2.59 15.54
C MET A 238 -10.41 -3.48 14.57
N ASP A 239 -10.99 -4.60 15.03
CA ASP A 239 -11.73 -5.52 14.15
C ASP A 239 -12.97 -4.83 13.55
N ASP A 240 -13.70 -4.06 14.37
CA ASP A 240 -14.85 -3.26 13.91
C ASP A 240 -14.40 -2.14 12.96
N LEU A 241 -13.31 -1.44 13.27
CA LEU A 241 -12.76 -0.41 12.39
C LEU A 241 -12.37 -0.98 11.02
N PHE A 242 -11.69 -2.12 10.99
CA PHE A 242 -11.30 -2.74 9.73
C PHE A 242 -12.51 -3.21 8.95
N HIS A 243 -13.38 -3.99 9.56
CA HIS A 243 -14.51 -4.61 8.85
C HIS A 243 -15.56 -3.59 8.41
N SER A 244 -15.90 -2.65 9.29
CA SER A 244 -16.97 -1.67 9.05
C SER A 244 -16.52 -0.44 8.25
N VAL A 245 -15.21 -0.21 8.10
CA VAL A 245 -14.70 1.00 7.44
C VAL A 245 -13.63 0.73 6.39
N PHE A 246 -12.52 0.07 6.75
CA PHE A 246 -11.40 -0.09 5.81
C PHE A 246 -11.62 -1.15 4.74
N GLU A 247 -12.33 -2.23 5.06
CA GLU A 247 -12.72 -3.31 4.15
C GLU A 247 -14.09 -3.08 3.50
N MET A 248 -14.78 -1.99 3.88
CA MET A 248 -16.06 -1.63 3.27
C MET A 248 -15.86 -1.41 1.76
N GLU A 249 -16.52 -2.22 0.96
CA GLU A 249 -16.55 -2.01 -0.49
C GLU A 249 -17.41 -0.79 -0.83
N THR A 250 -16.76 0.29 -1.27
CA THR A 250 -17.41 1.52 -1.72
C THR A 250 -16.59 2.17 -2.83
N GLU A 251 -17.19 3.04 -3.63
CA GLU A 251 -16.42 3.83 -4.59
C GLU A 251 -15.82 5.05 -3.90
N ILE A 252 -14.49 5.14 -3.91
CA ILE A 252 -13.73 6.28 -3.40
C ILE A 252 -13.06 6.93 -4.60
N ALA A 253 -13.53 8.10 -4.98
CA ALA A 253 -12.94 8.86 -6.08
C ALA A 253 -11.74 9.66 -5.58
N VAL A 254 -10.65 9.64 -6.34
CA VAL A 254 -9.46 10.46 -6.11
C VAL A 254 -9.17 11.27 -7.37
N THR A 255 -9.11 12.59 -7.23
CA THR A 255 -8.69 13.49 -8.31
C THR A 255 -7.26 13.93 -8.04
N ILE A 256 -6.41 13.93 -9.06
CA ILE A 256 -5.09 14.57 -9.00
C ILE A 256 -5.02 15.59 -10.11
N ASN A 257 -4.90 16.86 -9.72
CA ASN A 257 -4.84 17.97 -10.65
C ASN A 257 -3.53 18.73 -10.46
N LYS A 258 -2.86 19.07 -11.56
CA LYS A 258 -1.72 19.98 -11.51
C LYS A 258 -2.20 21.40 -11.78
N ASN A 259 -2.51 22.11 -10.70
CA ASN A 259 -2.98 23.48 -10.72
C ASN A 259 -2.34 24.31 -9.62
N LYS A 260 -1.32 25.07 -10.02
CA LYS A 260 -0.58 25.96 -9.13
C LYS A 260 -1.47 26.93 -8.37
N LEU A 261 -2.45 27.54 -9.03
CA LEU A 261 -3.30 28.56 -8.40
C LEU A 261 -4.10 27.96 -7.23
N ILE A 262 -4.71 26.79 -7.44
CA ILE A 262 -5.49 26.11 -6.39
C ILE A 262 -4.55 25.61 -5.28
N ALA A 263 -3.40 25.03 -5.63
CA ALA A 263 -2.42 24.58 -4.66
C ALA A 263 -1.93 25.74 -3.77
N ASP A 264 -1.62 26.89 -4.37
CA ASP A 264 -1.22 28.11 -3.65
C ASP A 264 -2.35 28.58 -2.71
N GLN A 265 -3.60 28.61 -3.19
CA GLN A 265 -4.76 29.00 -2.37
C GLN A 265 -4.95 28.08 -1.15
N ILE A 266 -4.87 26.74 -1.33
CA ILE A 266 -4.98 25.78 -0.22
C ILE A 266 -3.84 26.00 0.79
N ARG A 267 -2.61 26.24 0.31
CA ARG A 267 -1.45 26.52 1.17
C ARG A 267 -1.64 27.81 1.97
N GLU A 268 -2.07 28.89 1.34
CA GLU A 268 -2.34 30.17 2.01
C GLU A 268 -3.45 30.04 3.07
N GLN A 269 -4.57 29.40 2.72
CA GLN A 269 -5.66 29.14 3.65
C GLN A 269 -5.18 28.30 4.85
N THR A 270 -4.37 27.28 4.59
CA THR A 270 -3.80 26.43 5.65
C THR A 270 -2.93 27.25 6.60
N LEU A 271 -1.94 27.97 6.06
CA LEU A 271 -0.97 28.73 6.84
C LEU A 271 -1.60 29.85 7.66
N ALA A 272 -2.77 30.36 7.25
CA ALA A 272 -3.51 31.36 8.01
C ALA A 272 -3.91 30.87 9.43
N TYR A 273 -4.10 29.56 9.62
CA TYR A 273 -4.42 28.98 10.94
C TYR A 273 -3.19 28.78 11.85
N PHE A 274 -1.98 29.08 11.35
CA PHE A 274 -0.72 28.92 12.07
C PHE A 274 0.02 30.23 12.33
N LYS A 275 -0.59 31.37 11.96
CA LYS A 275 -0.14 32.72 12.34
C LYS A 275 -0.62 33.06 13.74
#